data_AF-A0A635R8Z4-F1
#
_entry.id   AF-A0A635R8Z4-F1
#
_cell.length_a   1.000
_cell.length_b   1.000
_cell.length_c   1.000
_cell.angle_alpha   90.00
_cell.angle_beta   90.00
_cell.angle_gamma   90.00
#
_symmetry.space_group_name_H-M   'P 1'
#
loop_
_entity.id
_entity.type
_entity.pdbx_description
1 polymer ?
#
loop_
_entity_poly.entity_id
_entity_poly.type
_entity_poly.pdbx_seq_one_letter_code
_entity_poly.pdbx_strand_id
1 'polypeptide(L)'
;MYSFLLEEIKDVENLLDDIEAEGNTLHQKIDSVRNRIDIKYINKLRWMSTIRNKILHGGHISIDVTAFKRAIEETKSYLSHIAPPE
;
A
#
# COMPACT_ATOMS: atom_id res chain seq x y z
N MET A 1 6.62 -11.05 14.29
CA MET A 1 5.27 -11.63 14.18
C MET A 1 4.42 -11.05 13.03
N TYR A 2 4.84 -9.97 12.35
CA TYR A 2 4.12 -9.41 11.20
C TYR A 2 4.92 -9.37 9.90
N SER A 3 6.05 -10.08 9.82
CA SER A 3 6.97 -10.01 8.68
C SER A 3 6.31 -10.40 7.36
N PHE A 4 5.37 -11.35 7.36
CA PHE A 4 4.62 -11.73 6.15
C PHE A 4 3.79 -10.56 5.58
N LEU A 5 3.36 -9.60 6.42
CA LEU A 5 2.66 -8.41 5.94
C LEU A 5 3.58 -7.46 5.18
N LEU A 6 4.90 -7.52 5.42
CA LEU A 6 5.85 -6.69 4.68
C LEU A 6 5.95 -7.14 3.22
N GLU A 7 5.99 -8.46 2.97
CA GLU A 7 5.96 -9.01 1.61
C GLU A 7 4.67 -8.63 0.89
N GLU A 8 3.53 -8.79 1.56
CA GLU A 8 2.22 -8.41 1.01
C GLU A 8 2.11 -6.92 0.67
N ILE A 9 2.69 -6.05 1.50
CA ILE A 9 2.76 -4.60 1.23
C ILE A 9 3.78 -4.30 0.14
N LYS A 10 4.86 -5.09 0.03
CA LYS A 10 5.86 -4.91 -1.02
C LYS A 10 5.28 -5.18 -2.40
N ASP A 11 4.41 -6.17 -2.52
CA ASP A 11 3.65 -6.39 -3.76
C ASP A 11 2.77 -5.19 -4.14
N VAL A 12 2.15 -4.54 -3.15
CA VAL A 12 1.39 -3.30 -3.38
C VAL A 12 2.31 -2.16 -3.84
N GLU A 13 3.52 -2.06 -3.29
CA GLU A 13 4.52 -1.09 -3.77
C GLU A 13 4.92 -1.37 -5.23
N ASN A 14 5.10 -2.62 -5.61
CA ASN A 14 5.44 -2.98 -7.00
C ASN A 14 4.30 -2.60 -7.97
N LEU A 15 3.04 -2.82 -7.58
CA LEU A 15 1.89 -2.38 -8.38
C LEU A 15 1.78 -0.85 -8.49
N LEU A 16 2.22 -0.11 -7.47
CA LEU A 16 2.34 1.35 -7.58
C LEU A 16 3.46 1.73 -8.56
N ASP A 17 4.56 0.99 -8.58
CA ASP A 17 5.66 1.22 -9.52
C ASP A 17 5.24 0.94 -10.97
N ASP A 18 4.39 -0.08 -11.19
CA ASP A 18 3.83 -0.40 -12.52
C ASP A 18 2.95 0.73 -13.09
N ILE A 19 2.41 1.59 -12.22
CA ILE A 19 1.67 2.79 -12.63
C ILE A 19 2.53 4.05 -12.52
N GLU A 20 3.86 3.92 -12.56
CA GLU A 20 4.83 5.02 -12.51
C GLU A 20 4.71 5.89 -11.24
N ALA A 21 4.47 5.27 -10.09
CA ALA A 21 4.58 5.99 -8.83
C ALA A 21 6.03 6.39 -8.54
N GLU A 22 6.22 7.61 -8.02
CA GLU A 22 7.52 8.22 -7.79
C GLU A 22 7.79 8.41 -6.30
N GLY A 23 9.06 8.30 -5.92
CA GLY A 23 9.53 8.60 -4.57
C GLY A 23 10.13 7.40 -3.84
N ASN A 24 10.87 7.70 -2.77
CA ASN A 24 11.68 6.73 -2.04
C ASN A 24 10.91 6.01 -0.92
N THR A 25 9.74 6.52 -0.55
CA THR A 25 8.87 5.95 0.49
C THR A 25 7.51 5.61 -0.10
N LEU A 26 6.83 4.60 0.47
CA LEU A 26 5.46 4.26 0.06
C LEU A 26 4.52 5.47 0.20
N HIS A 27 4.71 6.33 1.20
CA HIS A 27 3.92 7.55 1.32
C HIS A 27 4.10 8.50 0.12
N GLN A 28 5.35 8.73 -0.30
CA GLN A 28 5.65 9.56 -1.47
C GLN A 28 5.07 8.95 -2.76
N LYS A 29 5.23 7.64 -2.96
CA LYS A 29 4.64 6.91 -4.09
C LYS A 29 3.13 7.07 -4.15
N ILE A 30 2.45 6.91 -3.02
CA ILE A 30 0.98 7.10 -2.95
C ILE A 30 0.58 8.52 -3.35
N ASP A 31 1.31 9.53 -2.86
CA ASP A 31 0.99 10.92 -3.16
C ASP A 31 1.27 11.29 -4.62
N SER A 32 2.28 10.71 -5.27
CA SER A 32 2.60 10.98 -6.68
C SER A 32 1.49 10.52 -7.64
N VAL A 33 0.85 9.38 -7.36
CA VAL A 33 -0.26 8.83 -8.18
C VAL A 33 -1.63 9.10 -7.57
N ARG A 34 -1.74 9.99 -6.57
CA ARG A 34 -2.97 10.22 -5.83
C ARG A 34 -4.17 10.59 -6.70
N ASN A 35 -3.93 11.33 -7.78
CA ASN A 35 -4.98 11.78 -8.70
C ASN A 35 -5.50 10.66 -9.62
N ARG A 36 -4.84 9.50 -9.66
CA ARG A 36 -5.18 8.34 -10.49
C ARG A 36 -5.90 7.23 -9.71
N ILE A 37 -5.95 7.34 -8.39
CA ILE A 37 -6.46 6.32 -7.48
C ILE A 37 -7.68 6.89 -6.75
N ASP A 38 -8.76 6.11 -6.71
CA ASP A 38 -9.95 6.44 -5.91
C ASP A 38 -9.57 6.62 -4.44
N ILE A 39 -10.09 7.70 -3.83
CA ILE A 39 -9.81 8.13 -2.46
C ILE A 39 -9.97 7.00 -1.42
N LYS A 40 -10.89 6.05 -1.65
CA LYS A 40 -11.07 4.92 -0.75
C LYS A 40 -9.84 4.00 -0.68
N TYR A 41 -9.13 3.82 -1.81
CA TYR A 41 -7.88 3.04 -1.86
C TYR A 41 -6.68 3.85 -1.40
N ILE A 42 -6.66 5.17 -1.60
CA ILE A 42 -5.65 6.05 -1.00
C ILE A 42 -5.63 5.90 0.53
N ASN A 43 -6.80 5.84 1.17
CA ASN A 43 -6.87 5.65 2.62
C ASN A 43 -6.34 4.26 3.05
N LYS A 44 -6.62 3.20 2.29
CA LYS A 44 -6.07 1.86 2.54
C LYS A 44 -4.55 1.84 2.37
N LEU A 45 -4.03 2.46 1.32
CA LEU A 45 -2.59 2.58 1.05
C LEU A 45 -1.86 3.35 2.15
N ARG A 46 -2.43 4.46 2.64
CA ARG A 46 -1.89 5.23 3.77
C ARG A 46 -1.90 4.42 5.07
N TRP A 47 -2.94 3.63 5.28
CA TRP A 47 -2.99 2.69 6.40
C TRP A 47 -1.86 1.65 6.30
N MET A 48 -1.65 1.05 5.12
CA MET A 48 -0.53 0.13 4.87
C MET A 48 0.83 0.79 5.14
N SER A 49 1.05 2.01 4.64
CA SER A 49 2.27 2.78 4.90
C SER A 49 2.53 2.97 6.39
N THR A 50 1.48 3.28 7.15
CA THR A 50 1.55 3.43 8.61
C THR A 50 1.93 2.12 9.30
N ILE A 51 1.26 1.01 8.94
CA ILE A 51 1.52 -0.30 9.54
C ILE A 51 2.91 -0.82 9.18
N ARG A 52 3.31 -0.70 7.91
CA ARG A 52 4.66 -1.05 7.44
C ARG A 52 5.74 -0.31 8.26
N ASN A 53 5.59 1.00 8.46
CA ASN A 53 6.53 1.78 9.26
C ASN A 53 6.55 1.30 10.73
N LYS A 54 5.40 1.02 11.32
CA LYS A 54 5.34 0.46 12.68
C LYS A 54 6.02 -0.91 12.78
N ILE A 55 5.84 -1.79 11.80
CA ILE A 55 6.50 -3.11 11.77
C ILE A 55 8.01 -2.94 11.69
N LEU A 56 8.51 -2.13 10.75
CA LEU A 56 9.94 -1.93 10.52
C LEU A 56 10.66 -1.27 11.70
N HIS A 57 10.01 -0.32 12.37
CA HIS A 57 10.60 0.43 13.48
C HIS A 57 10.26 -0.16 14.86
N GLY A 58 9.69 -1.37 14.93
CA GLY A 58 9.36 -2.03 16.20
C GLY A 58 8.28 -1.32 17.02
N GLY A 59 7.42 -0.53 16.36
CA GLY A 59 6.32 0.17 17.00
C GLY A 59 5.20 -0.77 17.44
N HIS A 60 4.37 -0.30 18.38
CA HIS A 60 3.20 -1.05 18.82
C HIS A 60 2.15 -1.13 17.69
N ILE A 61 1.75 -2.36 17.36
CA ILE A 61 0.77 -2.65 16.32
C ILE A 61 -0.45 -3.27 17.00
N SER A 62 -1.57 -2.57 16.89
CA SER A 62 -2.90 -3.09 17.25
C SER A 62 -3.78 -2.90 16.03
N ILE A 63 -3.97 -4.00 15.29
CA ILE A 63 -4.81 -4.06 14.08
C ILE A 63 -5.57 -5.38 14.05
N ASP A 64 -6.74 -5.36 13.43
CA ASP A 64 -7.36 -6.58 12.94
C ASP A 64 -6.60 -7.05 11.68
N VAL A 65 -5.87 -8.16 11.83
CA VAL A 65 -5.04 -8.73 10.76
C VAL A 65 -5.88 -9.20 9.58
N THR A 66 -7.09 -9.72 9.83
CA THR A 66 -8.00 -10.20 8.79
C THR A 66 -8.53 -9.03 7.97
N ALA A 67 -8.98 -7.97 8.63
CA ALA A 67 -9.43 -6.76 7.95
C ALA A 67 -8.28 -6.09 7.17
N PHE A 68 -7.06 -6.10 7.73
CA PHE A 68 -5.89 -5.53 7.06
C PHE A 68 -5.48 -6.34 5.82
N LYS A 69 -5.47 -7.67 5.89
CA LYS A 69 -5.23 -8.54 4.72
C LYS A 69 -6.25 -8.29 3.62
N ARG A 70 -7.53 -8.24 3.97
CA ARG A 70 -8.59 -7.92 3.01
C ARG A 70 -8.38 -6.56 2.36
N ALA A 71 -7.96 -5.56 3.13
CA ALA A 71 -7.64 -4.24 2.58
C ALA A 71 -6.46 -4.30 1.58
N ILE A 72 -5.45 -5.15 1.83
CA ILE A 72 -4.35 -5.41 0.88
C ILE A 72 -4.88 -6.05 -0.40
N GLU A 73 -5.62 -7.15 -0.30
CA GLU A 73 -6.15 -7.88 -1.46
C GLU A 73 -7.04 -6.99 -2.33
N GLU A 74 -7.96 -6.25 -1.72
CA GLU A 74 -8.83 -5.31 -2.42
C GLU A 74 -8.03 -4.19 -3.12
N THR A 75 -6.91 -3.76 -2.52
CA THR A 75 -6.05 -2.72 -3.11
C THR A 75 -5.19 -3.28 -4.24
N LYS A 76 -4.60 -4.48 -4.08
CA LYS A 76 -3.87 -5.18 -5.15
C LYS A 76 -4.76 -5.37 -6.37
N SER A 77 -5.96 -5.91 -6.15
CA SER A 77 -6.95 -6.11 -7.21
C SER A 77 -7.35 -4.80 -7.87
N TYR A 78 -7.50 -3.70 -7.14
CA TYR A 78 -7.80 -2.41 -7.76
C TYR A 78 -6.63 -1.87 -8.60
N LEU A 79 -5.42 -1.85 -8.04
CA LEU A 79 -4.23 -1.31 -8.72
C LEU A 79 -3.90 -2.09 -10.00
N SER A 80 -4.11 -3.42 -10.02
CA SER A 80 -3.85 -4.24 -11.21
C SER A 80 -4.75 -3.91 -12.41
N HIS A 81 -5.82 -3.14 -12.21
CA HIS A 81 -6.71 -2.67 -13.29
C HIS A 81 -6.44 -1.22 -13.70
N ILE A 82 -5.49 -0.53 -13.05
CA ILE A 82 -5.08 0.81 -13.45
C ILE A 82 -4.04 0.66 -14.56
N ALA A 83 -4.31 1.23 -15.73
CA ALA A 83 -3.34 1.25 -16.82
C ALA A 83 -2.14 2.17 -16.46
N PRO A 84 -0.92 1.82 -16.90
CA PRO A 84 0.19 2.77 -16.95
C PRO A 84 -0.21 4.02 -17.76
N PRO A 85 0.39 5.19 -17.49
CA PRO A 85 0.13 6.37 -18.32
C PRO A 85 0.68 6.14 -19.75
N GLU A 86 0.03 6.75 -20.75
CA GLU A 86 0.47 6.74 -22.17
C GLU A 86 1.65 7.67 -22.44
#